data_AF-A0A8G1R1Z5-F1
#
_entry.id   AF-A0A8G1R1Z5-F1
#
_cell.length_a   1.000
_cell.length_b   1.000
_cell.length_c   1.000
_cell.angle_alpha   90.00
_cell.angle_beta   90.00
_cell.angle_gamma   90.00
#
_symmetry.space_group_name_H-M   'P 1'
#
loop_
_entity.id
_entity.type
_entity.pdbx_description
1 polymer ?
#
loop_
_entity_poly.entity_id
_entity_poly.type
_entity_poly.pdbx_seq_one_letter_code
_entity_poly.pdbx_strand_id
1 'polypeptide(L)'
;MQSYWANFIKNGNPNGEELTYWPPSKEDATTMWLGDSWGAGKAAEPTRIDLIRSWFSQNVEWCLGWVGLWDIICPMAIADFAYA
;
A
#
# COMPACT_ATOMS: atom_id res chain seq x y z
N MET A 1 14.05 -11.12 12.26
CA MET A 1 13.34 -9.87 11.88
C MET A 1 13.99 -8.61 12.44
N GLN A 2 14.47 -8.63 13.69
CA GLN A 2 15.10 -7.47 14.34
C GLN A 2 16.29 -6.89 13.57
N SER A 3 17.09 -7.73 12.91
CA SER A 3 18.25 -7.28 12.11
C SER A 3 17.86 -6.34 10.96
N TYR A 4 16.76 -6.60 10.24
CA TYR A 4 16.27 -5.68 9.20
C TYR A 4 15.96 -4.29 9.77
N TRP A 5 15.30 -4.23 10.93
CA TRP A 5 14.99 -2.97 11.61
C TRP A 5 16.24 -2.25 12.10
N ALA A 6 17.18 -2.98 12.74
CA ALA A 6 18.42 -2.42 13.25
C ALA A 6 19.30 -1.84 12.12
N ASN A 7 19.35 -2.50 10.97
CA ASN A 7 20.05 -2.01 9.79
C ASN A 7 19.38 -0.73 9.28
N PHE A 8 18.06 -0.78 9.05
CA PHE A 8 17.30 0.36 8.54
C PHE A 8 17.45 1.62 9.39
N ILE A 9 17.44 1.49 10.72
CA ILE A 9 17.65 2.64 11.63
C ILE A 9 19.05 3.24 11.48
N LYS A 10 20.07 2.42 11.24
CA LYS A 10 21.47 2.88 11.13
C LYS A 10 21.78 3.55 9.80
N ASN A 11 21.26 3.03 8.69
CA ASN A 11 21.72 3.38 7.35
C ASN A 11 20.59 3.60 6.33
N GLY A 12 19.32 3.52 6.73
CA GLY A 12 18.16 3.64 5.84
C GLY A 12 17.98 2.45 4.88
N ASN A 13 18.74 1.37 5.07
CA ASN A 13 18.72 0.17 4.23
C ASN A 13 18.54 -1.07 5.11
N PRO A 14 17.45 -1.84 4.96
CA PRO A 14 17.19 -2.97 5.84
C PRO A 14 18.16 -4.15 5.58
N ASN A 15 18.84 -4.16 4.42
CA ASN A 15 19.71 -5.26 4.01
C ASN A 15 21.00 -5.35 4.84
N GLY A 16 21.54 -6.56 4.98
CA GLY A 16 22.79 -6.87 5.69
C GLY A 16 23.28 -8.27 5.37
N GLU A 17 24.45 -8.62 5.89
CA GLU A 17 25.00 -9.98 5.75
C GLU A 17 24.05 -11.02 6.34
N GLU A 18 23.98 -12.19 5.70
CA GLU A 18 23.12 -13.33 6.09
C GLU A 18 21.59 -13.08 6.04
N LEU A 19 21.14 -11.94 5.50
CA LEU A 19 19.73 -11.65 5.30
C LEU A 19 19.30 -11.88 3.85
N THR A 20 18.09 -12.40 3.67
CA THR A 20 17.45 -12.43 2.35
C THR A 20 17.35 -11.02 1.80
N TYR A 21 17.76 -10.85 0.55
CA TYR A 21 17.76 -9.55 -0.10
C TYR A 21 16.34 -8.98 -0.23
N TRP A 22 16.16 -7.76 0.26
CA TRP A 22 14.93 -6.98 0.17
C TRP A 22 15.14 -5.81 -0.80
N PRO A 23 14.61 -5.89 -2.03
CA PRO A 23 14.67 -4.81 -3.00
C PRO A 23 13.74 -3.64 -2.62
N PRO A 24 14.08 -2.40 -2.99
CA PRO A 24 13.18 -1.25 -2.83
C PRO A 24 11.85 -1.46 -3.55
N SER A 25 10.74 -1.06 -2.92
CA SER A 25 9.43 -1.07 -3.56
C SER A 25 9.36 -0.06 -4.70
N LYS A 26 8.93 -0.50 -5.88
CA LYS A 26 8.68 0.32 -7.08
C LYS A 26 7.22 0.14 -7.52
N GLU A 27 6.90 0.39 -8.78
CA GLU A 27 5.53 0.33 -9.32
C GLU A 27 4.83 -1.02 -9.13
N ASP A 28 5.58 -2.13 -9.10
CA ASP A 28 5.03 -3.49 -8.98
C ASP A 28 4.55 -3.88 -7.57
N ALA A 29 4.54 -2.94 -6.61
CA ALA A 29 4.17 -3.19 -5.21
C ALA A 29 4.91 -4.40 -4.59
N THR A 30 6.20 -4.56 -4.93
CA THR A 30 7.06 -5.59 -4.36
C THR A 30 7.29 -5.30 -2.88
N THR A 31 7.05 -6.31 -2.04
CA THR A 31 7.16 -6.25 -0.58
C THR A 31 7.95 -7.45 -0.07
N MET A 32 8.45 -7.34 1.15
CA MET A 32 9.10 -8.45 1.84
C MET A 32 8.06 -9.28 2.59
N TRP A 33 8.00 -10.57 2.30
CA TRP A 33 7.19 -11.53 3.02
C TRP A 33 7.96 -12.03 4.24
N LEU A 34 7.30 -11.96 5.40
CA LEU A 34 7.86 -12.33 6.69
C LEU A 34 6.87 -13.27 7.39
N GLY A 35 7.18 -14.57 7.42
CA GLY A 35 6.34 -15.59 8.03
C GLY A 35 7.07 -16.94 8.09
N ASP A 36 6.35 -18.02 7.77
CA ASP A 36 6.94 -19.38 7.67
C ASP A 36 7.96 -19.47 6.52
N SER A 37 7.85 -18.60 5.53
CA SER A 37 8.85 -18.38 4.48
C SER A 37 9.21 -16.89 4.35
N TRP A 38 10.40 -16.65 3.83
CA TRP A 38 11.01 -15.32 3.73
C TRP A 38 11.40 -15.07 2.28
N GLY A 39 11.02 -13.93 1.74
CA GLY A 39 11.31 -13.59 0.35
C GLY A 39 10.65 -12.28 -0.09
N ALA A 40 11.16 -11.72 -1.17
CA ALA A 40 10.58 -10.52 -1.78
C ALA A 40 9.68 -10.91 -2.96
N GLY A 41 8.46 -10.36 -2.98
CA GLY A 41 7.47 -10.66 -4.01
C GLY A 41 6.36 -9.63 -4.06
N LYS A 42 5.44 -9.77 -5.02
CA LYS A 42 4.27 -8.88 -5.11
C LYS A 42 3.41 -9.01 -3.85
N ALA A 43 2.94 -7.89 -3.31
CA ALA A 43 2.05 -7.93 -2.14
C ALA A 43 0.74 -8.67 -2.44
N ALA A 44 0.17 -8.44 -3.63
CA ALA A 44 -1.03 -9.11 -4.13
C ALA A 44 -1.06 -9.00 -5.66
N GLU A 45 -1.95 -9.78 -6.29
CA GLU A 45 -2.27 -9.62 -7.70
C GLU A 45 -2.96 -8.26 -7.94
N PRO A 46 -2.58 -7.51 -9.01
CA PRO A 46 -3.14 -6.19 -9.29
C PRO A 46 -4.68 -6.18 -9.35
N THR A 47 -5.27 -7.22 -9.95
CA THR A 47 -6.72 -7.36 -10.07
C THR A 47 -7.45 -7.42 -8.72
N ARG A 48 -6.81 -7.97 -7.68
CA ARG A 48 -7.37 -8.00 -6.32
C ARG A 48 -7.30 -6.62 -5.67
N ILE A 49 -6.22 -5.88 -5.93
CA ILE A 49 -6.05 -4.50 -5.46
C ILE A 49 -7.10 -3.61 -6.13
N ASP A 50 -7.31 -3.76 -7.43
CA ASP A 50 -8.29 -3.00 -8.21
C ASP A 50 -9.73 -3.31 -7.78
N LEU A 51 -10.04 -4.58 -7.50
CA LEU A 51 -11.33 -4.97 -6.93
C LEU A 51 -11.59 -4.26 -5.59
N ILE A 52 -10.61 -4.26 -4.69
CA ILE A 52 -10.73 -3.60 -3.39
C ILE A 52 -10.91 -2.10 -3.59
N ARG A 53 -10.09 -1.46 -4.43
CA ARG A 53 -10.19 -0.02 -4.74
C ARG A 53 -11.56 0.35 -5.30
N SER A 54 -12.08 -0.40 -6.26
CA SER A 54 -13.38 -0.17 -6.88
C SER A 54 -14.56 -0.46 -5.95
N TRP A 55 -14.42 -1.41 -5.02
CA TRP A 55 -15.41 -1.65 -3.97
C TRP A 55 -15.45 -0.49 -2.97
N PHE A 56 -14.29 -0.03 -2.49
CA PHE A 56 -14.23 1.08 -1.54
C PHE A 56 -14.68 2.41 -2.14
N SER A 57 -14.49 2.65 -3.44
CA SER A 57 -14.97 3.89 -4.09
C SER A 57 -16.50 4.02 -4.11
N GLN A 58 -17.24 2.92 -3.99
CA GLN A 58 -18.71 2.93 -3.93
C GLN A 58 -19.26 3.19 -2.52
N ASN A 59 -18.41 3.09 -1.49
CA ASN A 59 -18.82 3.20 -0.08
C ASN A 59 -18.73 4.65 0.41
N VAL A 60 -19.55 5.53 -0.18
CA VAL A 60 -19.63 6.98 0.13
C VAL A 60 -19.95 7.27 1.61
N GLU A 61 -20.67 6.40 2.31
CA GLU A 61 -21.02 6.64 3.71
C GLU A 61 -19.81 6.74 4.66
N TRP A 62 -18.69 6.08 4.32
CA TRP A 62 -17.44 6.21 5.07
C TRP A 62 -16.72 7.54 4.80
N CYS A 63 -17.10 8.27 3.75
CA CYS A 63 -16.67 9.64 3.49
C CYS A 63 -17.59 10.70 4.13
N LEU A 64 -18.86 10.37 4.37
CA LEU A 64 -19.86 11.34 4.87
C LEU A 64 -19.92 11.46 6.40
N GLY A 65 -19.16 10.64 7.14
CA GLY A 65 -19.24 10.59 8.60
C GLY A 65 -18.64 11.77 9.37
N TRP A 66 -17.84 12.63 8.73
CA TRP A 66 -17.19 13.78 9.36
C TRP A 66 -17.28 15.01 8.46
N VAL A 67 -18.35 15.78 8.64
CA VAL A 67 -18.56 17.06 7.95
C VAL A 67 -17.45 18.04 8.34
N GLY A 68 -16.53 18.37 7.43
CA GLY A 68 -15.63 19.52 7.62
C GLY A 68 -14.22 19.48 7.02
N LEU A 69 -13.73 18.37 6.46
CA LEU A 69 -12.34 18.29 5.96
C LEU A 69 -12.18 17.50 4.64
N TRP A 70 -13.17 17.56 3.74
CA TRP A 70 -13.28 16.61 2.63
C TRP A 70 -12.91 17.11 1.23
N ASP A 71 -12.66 18.40 1.02
CA ASP A 71 -12.20 18.89 -0.29
C ASP A 71 -10.76 18.43 -0.65
N ILE A 72 -10.01 17.91 0.34
CA ILE A 72 -8.59 17.56 0.18
C ILE A 72 -8.37 16.07 -0.11
N ILE A 73 -9.30 15.18 0.30
CA ILE A 73 -9.05 13.72 0.31
C ILE A 73 -9.87 12.96 -0.76
N CYS A 74 -10.98 13.51 -1.27
CA CYS A 74 -11.84 12.79 -2.21
C CYS A 74 -12.07 13.54 -3.54
N PRO A 75 -11.05 13.70 -4.41
CA PRO A 75 -11.28 14.36 -5.69
C PRO A 75 -11.84 13.44 -6.79
N MET A 76 -11.96 12.11 -6.57
CA MET A 76 -12.14 11.16 -7.68
C MET A 76 -13.51 10.47 -7.77
N ALA A 77 -14.44 10.72 -6.85
CA ALA A 77 -15.76 10.08 -6.87
C ALA A 77 -16.87 10.95 -7.48
N ILE A 78 -16.64 12.25 -7.70
CA ILE A 78 -17.68 13.20 -8.14
C ILE A 78 -17.57 13.54 -9.63
N ALA A 79 -16.41 13.34 -10.28
CA ALA A 79 -16.21 13.75 -11.67
C ALA A 79 -17.04 12.96 -12.70
N ASP A 80 -17.49 11.74 -12.38
CA ASP A 80 -18.27 10.90 -13.30
C ASP A 80 -19.79 11.15 -13.23
N PHE A 81 -20.28 11.92 -12.26
CA PHE A 81 -21.72 12.22 -12.12
C PHE A 81 -22.15 13.57 -12.72
N ALA A 82 -21.22 14.33 -13.30
CA ALA A 82 -21.50 15.67 -13.85
C ALA A 82 -21.69 15.70 -15.38
N TYR A 83 -21.66 14.56 -16.06
CA TYR A 83 -21.85 14.42 -17.51
C TYR A 83 -22.97 13.43 -17.88
N ALA A 84 -24.14 13.55 -17.24
CA ALA A 84 -25.40 12.94 -17.68
C ALA A 84 -26.56 13.94 -17.54
#